data_AF-A0A2V4L408-F1
#
_entry.id   AF-A0A2V4L408-F1
#
_cell.length_a   1.000
_cell.length_b   1.000
_cell.length_c   1.000
_cell.angle_alpha   90.00
_cell.angle_beta   90.00
_cell.angle_gamma   90.00
#
_symmetry.space_group_name_H-M   'P 1'
#
loop_
_entity.id
_entity.type
_entity.pdbx_description
1 polymer ?
#
loop_
_entity_poly.entity_id
_entity_poly.type
_entity_poly.pdbx_seq_one_letter_code
_entity_poly.pdbx_strand_id
1 'polypeptide(L)'
;MRTALVVLLTDLTVHGDVIPEKTVIEVERSIRNDWFGSKLCRDATVEEIAEYRGQEHAADGFDEQLQLDQAQLLADIEAKKGDLATLQESVELLTEARAGLQAEVDDLGKQKKALADEVAALEKAKKAAGK
;
A
#
# COMPACT_ATOMS: atom_id res chain seq x y z
N MET A 1 -34.34 5.16 -21.30
CA MET A 1 -33.35 4.29 -21.96
C MET A 1 -32.66 5.10 -23.04
N ARG A 2 -31.39 5.47 -22.85
CA ARG A 2 -30.58 6.06 -23.92
C ARG A 2 -30.27 4.94 -24.90
N THR A 3 -30.91 4.92 -26.06
CA THR A 3 -30.58 3.96 -27.13
C THR A 3 -29.34 4.49 -27.84
N ALA A 4 -28.18 4.36 -27.20
CA ALA A 4 -26.90 4.67 -27.81
C ALA A 4 -26.62 3.67 -28.94
N LEU A 5 -26.21 4.18 -30.08
CA LEU A 5 -25.86 3.40 -31.28
C LEU A 5 -24.36 3.54 -31.51
N VAL A 6 -23.69 2.41 -31.75
CA VAL A 6 -22.26 2.40 -32.07
C VAL A 6 -22.09 2.66 -33.56
N VAL A 7 -21.27 3.65 -33.90
CA VAL A 7 -20.92 4.01 -35.29
C VAL A 7 -19.43 4.02 -35.48
N LEU A 8 -18.99 3.79 -36.72
CA LEU A 8 -17.60 3.99 -37.13
C LEU A 8 -17.49 5.25 -37.97
N LEU A 9 -16.62 6.16 -37.56
CA LEU A 9 -16.35 7.40 -38.27
C LEU A 9 -15.51 7.15 -39.53
N THR A 10 -15.73 7.97 -40.55
CA THR A 10 -14.75 8.15 -41.63
C THR A 10 -13.64 9.10 -41.17
N ASP A 11 -12.56 9.26 -41.95
CA ASP A 11 -11.57 10.30 -41.67
C ASP A 11 -12.26 11.66 -41.52
N LEU A 12 -12.11 12.27 -40.36
CA LEU A 12 -12.80 13.50 -40.00
C LEU A 12 -11.79 14.49 -39.42
N THR A 13 -11.79 15.72 -39.90
CA THR A 13 -11.03 16.81 -39.26
C THR A 13 -11.97 17.68 -38.47
N VAL A 14 -11.83 17.69 -37.15
CA VAL A 14 -12.68 18.46 -36.24
C VAL A 14 -11.79 19.45 -35.51
N HIS A 15 -12.02 20.75 -35.72
CA HIS A 15 -11.30 21.83 -35.04
C HIS A 15 -9.76 21.77 -35.16
N GLY A 16 -9.24 21.15 -36.22
CA GLY A 16 -7.81 20.99 -36.47
C GLY A 16 -7.23 19.65 -36.03
N ASP A 17 -7.99 18.84 -35.29
CA ASP A 17 -7.62 17.47 -34.92
C ASP A 17 -8.15 16.47 -35.93
N VAL A 18 -7.30 15.53 -36.34
CA VAL A 18 -7.67 14.44 -37.24
C VAL A 18 -8.17 13.27 -36.41
N ILE A 19 -9.46 12.97 -36.57
CA ILE A 19 -10.05 11.73 -36.08
C ILE A 19 -9.85 10.69 -37.19
N PRO A 20 -9.12 9.60 -36.91
CA PRO A 20 -8.81 8.59 -37.91
C PRO A 20 -10.06 7.80 -38.31
N GLU A 21 -10.07 7.33 -39.55
CA GLU A 21 -11.06 6.39 -40.07
C GLU A 21 -11.21 5.17 -39.15
N LYS A 22 -12.45 4.67 -39.02
CA LYS A 22 -12.83 3.52 -38.21
C LYS A 22 -12.79 3.74 -36.70
N THR A 23 -12.68 4.99 -36.25
CA THR A 23 -12.91 5.32 -34.83
C THR A 23 -14.34 4.91 -34.44
N VAL A 24 -14.45 4.05 -33.43
CA VAL A 24 -15.73 3.51 -32.93
C VAL A 24 -16.22 4.36 -31.76
N ILE A 25 -17.45 4.86 -31.83
CA ILE A 25 -18.06 5.68 -30.76
C ILE A 25 -19.54 5.40 -30.58
N GLU A 26 -20.04 5.60 -29.37
CA GLU A 26 -21.47 5.60 -29.06
C GLU A 26 -22.09 6.99 -29.25
N VAL A 27 -23.17 7.06 -30.03
CA VAL A 27 -23.90 8.31 -30.33
C VAL A 27 -25.41 8.13 -30.18
N GLU A 28 -26.13 9.24 -30.00
CA GLU A 28 -27.59 9.24 -30.01
C GLU A 28 -28.15 9.08 -31.43
N ARG A 29 -29.37 8.55 -31.55
CA ARG A 29 -30.01 8.25 -32.85
C ARG A 29 -30.11 9.46 -33.79
N SER A 30 -30.36 10.66 -33.26
CA SER A 30 -30.41 11.89 -34.04
C SER A 30 -29.07 12.19 -34.70
N ILE A 31 -27.98 12.10 -33.93
CA ILE A 31 -26.60 12.33 -34.39
C ILE A 31 -26.20 11.27 -35.40
N ARG A 32 -26.46 9.99 -35.12
CA ARG A 32 -26.21 8.88 -36.05
C ARG A 32 -26.87 9.13 -37.40
N ASN A 33 -28.15 9.54 -37.41
CA ASN A 33 -28.88 9.75 -38.65
C ASN A 33 -28.32 10.92 -39.46
N ASP A 34 -27.94 12.02 -38.80
CA ASP A 34 -27.35 13.19 -39.43
C ASP A 34 -25.97 12.88 -40.06
N TRP A 35 -25.11 12.18 -39.30
CA TRP A 35 -23.77 11.81 -39.74
C TRP A 35 -23.79 10.74 -40.83
N PHE A 36 -24.71 9.78 -40.74
CA PHE A 36 -24.90 8.77 -41.79
C PHE A 36 -25.41 9.42 -43.08
N GLY A 37 -26.37 10.34 -42.99
CA GLY A 37 -26.84 11.13 -44.15
C GLY A 37 -25.73 11.97 -44.78
N SER A 38 -24.82 12.49 -43.95
CA SER A 38 -23.66 13.29 -44.36
C SER A 38 -22.44 12.45 -44.77
N LYS A 39 -22.55 11.11 -44.75
CA LYS A 39 -21.47 10.16 -45.07
C LYS A 39 -20.22 10.29 -44.18
N LEU A 40 -20.40 10.77 -42.95
CA LEU A 40 -19.32 10.95 -41.96
C LEU A 40 -19.13 9.71 -41.08
N CYS A 41 -20.07 8.77 -41.12
CA CYS A 41 -19.97 7.51 -40.39
C CYS A 41 -20.74 6.38 -41.09
N ARG A 42 -20.48 5.14 -40.67
CA ARG A 42 -21.31 3.97 -40.94
C ARG A 42 -21.77 3.32 -39.64
N ASP A 43 -22.84 2.53 -39.71
CA ASP A 43 -23.21 1.66 -38.59
C ASP A 43 -22.11 0.62 -38.33
N ALA A 44 -21.86 0.36 -37.04
CA ALA A 44 -21.02 -0.74 -36.61
C ALA A 44 -21.70 -2.09 -36.88
N THR A 45 -20.90 -3.12 -37.20
CA THR A 45 -21.41 -4.49 -37.26
C THR A 45 -21.65 -5.03 -35.85
N VAL A 46 -22.36 -6.16 -35.74
CA VAL A 46 -22.64 -6.80 -34.44
C VAL A 46 -21.33 -7.19 -33.74
N GLU A 47 -20.34 -7.63 -34.51
CA GLU A 47 -19.01 -8.00 -34.02
C GLU A 47 -18.25 -6.78 -33.50
N GLU A 48 -18.25 -5.66 -34.22
CA GLU A 48 -17.60 -4.41 -33.81
C GLU A 48 -18.25 -3.80 -32.55
N ILE A 49 -19.57 -3.92 -32.42
CA ILE A 49 -20.31 -3.55 -31.21
C ILE A 49 -19.89 -4.42 -30.02
N ALA A 50 -19.77 -5.73 -30.23
CA ALA A 50 -19.38 -6.66 -29.18
C ALA A 50 -17.94 -6.42 -28.71
N GLU A 51 -17.03 -6.10 -29.64
CA GLU A 51 -15.64 -5.76 -29.32
C GLU A 51 -15.53 -4.45 -28.52
N TYR A 52 -16.18 -3.37 -28.98
CA TYR A 52 -16.18 -2.08 -28.29
C TYR A 52 -16.70 -2.20 -26.85
N ARG A 53 -17.82 -2.90 -26.66
CA ARG A 53 -18.41 -3.11 -25.33
C ARG A 53 -17.57 -4.07 -24.48
N GLY A 54 -16.94 -5.06 -25.09
CA GLY A 54 -16.00 -5.94 -24.39
C GLY A 54 -14.78 -5.19 -23.84
N GLN A 55 -14.29 -4.18 -24.56
CA GLN A 55 -13.20 -3.32 -24.12
C GLN A 55 -13.63 -2.39 -22.98
N GLU A 56 -14.82 -1.77 -23.04
CA GLU A 56 -15.37 -0.96 -21.94
C GLU A 56 -15.55 -1.82 -20.67
N HIS A 57 -16.17 -2.99 -20.79
CA HIS A 57 -16.35 -3.89 -19.64
C HIS A 57 -15.02 -4.40 -19.07
N ALA A 58 -14.00 -4.58 -19.90
CA ALA A 58 -12.66 -4.94 -19.43
C ALA A 58 -11.97 -3.78 -18.69
N ALA A 59 -12.17 -2.53 -19.15
CA ALA A 59 -11.67 -1.33 -18.48
C ALA A 59 -12.36 -1.11 -17.13
N ASP A 60 -13.68 -1.25 -17.08
CA ASP A 60 -14.46 -1.13 -15.83
C ASP A 60 -14.01 -2.17 -14.79
N GLY A 61 -13.80 -3.42 -15.20
CA GLY A 61 -13.31 -4.47 -14.32
C GLY A 61 -11.88 -4.23 -13.81
N PHE A 62 -11.03 -3.59 -14.62
CA PHE A 62 -9.69 -3.19 -14.20
C PHE A 62 -9.73 -2.05 -13.18
N ASP A 63 -10.59 -1.06 -13.38
CA ASP A 63 -10.78 0.06 -12.45
C ASP A 63 -11.34 -0.42 -11.09
N GLU A 64 -12.29 -1.36 -11.09
CA GLU A 64 -12.80 -1.97 -9.85
C GLU A 64 -11.71 -2.74 -9.10
N GLN A 65 -10.92 -3.55 -9.81
CA GLN A 65 -9.82 -4.29 -9.19
C GLN A 65 -8.76 -3.34 -8.61
N LEU A 66 -8.42 -2.27 -9.33
CA LEU A 66 -7.47 -1.27 -8.87
C LEU A 66 -7.93 -0.58 -7.58
N GLN A 67 -9.24 -0.28 -7.46
CA GLN A 67 -9.82 0.29 -6.24
C GLN A 67 -9.75 -0.69 -5.06
N LEU A 68 -10.01 -1.98 -5.30
CA LEU A 68 -9.88 -3.01 -4.27
C LEU A 68 -8.44 -3.16 -3.79
N ASP A 69 -7.48 -3.23 -4.72
CA ASP A 69 -6.05 -3.32 -4.41
C ASP A 69 -5.59 -2.09 -3.62
N GLN A 70 -6.03 -0.89 -4.02
CA GLN A 70 -5.74 0.34 -3.30
C GLN A 70 -6.29 0.32 -1.86
N ALA A 71 -7.54 -0.11 -1.68
CA ALA A 71 -8.14 -0.22 -0.35
C ALA A 71 -7.39 -1.23 0.53
N GLN A 72 -7.00 -2.38 -0.03
CA GLN A 72 -6.22 -3.38 0.69
C GLN A 72 -4.84 -2.84 1.09
N LEU A 73 -4.13 -2.17 0.19
CA LEU A 73 -2.84 -1.57 0.48
C LEU A 73 -2.93 -0.51 1.59
N LEU A 74 -3.98 0.29 1.61
CA LEU A 74 -4.21 1.27 2.68
C LEU A 74 -4.45 0.59 4.04
N ALA A 75 -5.23 -0.49 4.06
CA ALA A 75 -5.46 -1.27 5.28
C ALA A 75 -4.15 -1.90 5.79
N ASP A 76 -3.35 -2.49 4.90
CA ASP A 76 -2.06 -3.10 5.23
C ASP A 76 -1.06 -2.08 5.78
N ILE A 77 -1.02 -0.87 5.20
CA ILE A 77 -0.17 0.23 5.69
C ILE A 77 -0.56 0.60 7.11
N GLU A 78 -1.85 0.72 7.40
CA GLU A 78 -2.31 1.13 8.73
C GLU A 78 -2.05 0.05 9.78
N ALA A 79 -2.25 -1.23 9.43
CA ALA A 79 -1.88 -2.35 10.29
C ALA A 79 -0.37 -2.33 10.61
N LYS A 80 0.48 -2.15 9.59
CA LYS A 80 1.94 -2.08 9.77
C LYS A 80 2.40 -0.90 10.62
N LYS A 81 1.71 0.24 10.56
CA LYS A 81 2.01 1.37 11.46
C LYS A 81 1.69 1.03 12.91
N GLY A 82 0.57 0.35 13.17
CA GLY A 82 0.22 -0.13 14.51
C GLY A 82 1.25 -1.11 15.08
N ASP A 83 1.67 -2.08 14.25
CA ASP A 83 2.73 -3.03 14.62
C ASP A 83 4.05 -2.31 14.93
N LEU A 84 4.42 -1.33 14.11
CA LEU A 84 5.65 -0.55 14.29
C LEU A 84 5.62 0.26 15.59
N ALA A 85 4.50 0.91 15.91
CA ALA A 85 4.34 1.64 17.17
C ALA A 85 4.49 0.71 18.38
N THR A 86 3.84 -0.46 18.34
CA THR A 86 3.92 -1.48 19.39
C THR A 86 5.35 -1.99 19.58
N LEU A 87 6.07 -2.20 18.48
CA LEU A 87 7.45 -2.64 18.52
C LEU A 87 8.38 -1.56 19.08
N GLN A 88 8.15 -0.28 18.74
CA GLN A 88 8.90 0.84 19.28
C GLN A 88 8.74 0.94 20.80
N GLU A 89 7.51 0.87 21.31
CA GLU A 89 7.23 0.87 22.75
C GLU A 89 7.92 -0.32 23.45
N SER A 90 7.87 -1.49 22.84
CA SER A 90 8.55 -2.69 23.37
C SER A 90 10.07 -2.51 23.45
N VAL A 91 10.68 -1.86 22.46
CA VAL A 91 12.12 -1.56 22.45
C VAL A 91 12.48 -0.57 23.54
N GLU A 92 11.67 0.46 23.76
CA GLU A 92 11.89 1.44 24.84
C GLU A 92 11.85 0.77 26.21
N LEU A 93 10.80 -0.01 26.50
CA LEU A 93 10.66 -0.77 27.75
C LEU A 93 11.84 -1.74 27.99
N LEU A 94 12.27 -2.47 26.95
CA LEU A 94 13.40 -3.37 27.07
C LEU A 94 14.72 -2.63 27.28
N THR A 95 14.87 -1.44 26.71
CA THR A 95 16.05 -0.59 26.89
C THR A 95 16.13 -0.09 28.32
N GLU A 96 15.02 0.37 28.90
CA GLU A 96 14.93 0.78 30.29
C GLU A 96 15.21 -0.38 31.25
N ALA A 97 14.57 -1.54 31.01
CA ALA A 97 14.79 -2.75 31.81
C ALA A 97 16.25 -3.19 31.78
N ARG A 98 16.90 -3.14 30.61
CA ARG A 98 18.32 -3.45 30.46
C ARG A 98 19.19 -2.48 31.26
N ALA A 99 18.89 -1.18 31.25
CA ALA A 99 19.63 -0.19 32.01
C ALA A 99 19.52 -0.44 33.53
N GLY A 100 18.31 -0.77 34.02
CA GLY A 100 18.08 -1.15 35.41
C GLY A 100 18.87 -2.39 35.83
N LEU A 101 18.79 -3.47 35.04
CA LEU A 101 19.55 -4.70 35.31
C LEU A 101 21.06 -4.46 35.28
N GLN A 102 21.56 -3.61 34.39
CA GLN A 102 22.98 -3.28 34.37
C GLN A 102 23.42 -2.56 35.66
N ALA A 103 22.61 -1.62 36.15
CA ALA A 103 22.89 -0.93 37.41
C ALA A 103 22.89 -1.90 38.61
N GLU A 104 21.95 -2.85 38.65
CA GLU A 104 21.91 -3.89 39.68
C GLU A 104 23.15 -4.80 39.64
N VAL A 105 23.57 -5.22 38.44
CA VAL A 105 24.79 -6.02 38.25
C VAL A 105 26.02 -5.27 38.76
N ASP A 106 26.13 -3.98 38.45
CA ASP A 106 27.25 -3.15 38.89
C ASP A 106 27.26 -2.98 40.41
N ASP A 107 26.09 -2.79 41.04
CA ASP A 107 25.98 -2.68 42.50
C ASP A 107 26.33 -4.00 43.20
N LEU A 108 25.77 -5.12 42.73
CA LEU A 108 26.11 -6.45 43.24
C LEU A 108 27.61 -6.75 43.08
N GLY A 109 28.23 -6.28 42.00
CA GLY A 109 29.68 -6.36 41.80
C GLY A 109 30.47 -5.62 42.89
N LYS A 110 30.03 -4.41 43.28
CA LYS A 110 30.65 -3.64 44.37
C LYS A 110 30.45 -4.32 45.72
N GLN A 111 29.23 -4.76 46.02
CA GLN A 111 28.90 -5.46 47.27
C GLN A 111 29.74 -6.74 47.42
N LYS A 112 29.85 -7.53 46.34
CA LYS A 112 30.68 -8.74 46.31
C LYS A 112 32.14 -8.44 46.61
N LYS A 113 32.69 -7.35 46.05
CA LYS A 113 34.07 -6.94 46.32
C LYS A 113 34.25 -6.52 47.78
N ALA A 114 33.35 -5.71 48.32
CA ALA A 114 33.40 -5.28 49.71
C ALA A 114 33.35 -6.47 50.69
N LEU A 115 32.45 -7.43 50.45
CA LEU A 115 32.36 -8.66 51.24
C LEU A 115 33.62 -9.51 51.12
N ALA A 116 34.21 -9.62 49.93
CA ALA A 116 35.47 -10.35 49.74
C ALA A 116 36.62 -9.71 50.54
N ASP A 117 36.71 -8.37 50.55
CA ASP A 117 37.70 -7.62 51.32
C ASP A 117 37.49 -7.81 52.84
N GLU A 118 36.23 -7.79 53.31
CA GLU A 118 35.87 -8.03 54.72
C GLU A 118 36.24 -9.45 55.17
N VAL A 119 35.90 -10.46 54.37
CA VAL A 119 36.27 -11.86 54.64
C VAL A 119 37.79 -12.01 54.72
N ALA A 120 38.54 -11.40 53.79
CA ALA A 120 40.00 -11.43 53.82
C ALA A 120 40.58 -10.78 55.08
N ALA A 121 40.00 -9.66 55.53
CA ALA A 121 40.40 -8.98 56.76
C ALA A 121 40.12 -9.82 58.01
N LEU A 122 38.94 -10.44 58.10
CA LEU A 122 38.56 -11.33 59.21
C LEU A 122 39.45 -12.56 59.29
N GLU A 123 39.74 -13.22 58.15
CA GLU A 123 40.65 -14.35 58.10
C GLU A 123 42.07 -13.98 58.55
N LYS A 124 42.55 -12.77 58.18
CA LYS A 124 43.82 -12.24 58.66
C LYS A 124 43.82 -12.00 60.16
N ALA A 125 42.76 -11.41 60.70
CA ALA A 125 42.60 -11.15 62.14
C ALA A 125 42.55 -12.46 62.94
N LYS A 126 41.79 -13.46 62.47
CA LYS A 126 41.70 -14.79 63.09
C LYS A 126 43.05 -15.49 63.17
N LYS A 127 43.86 -15.42 62.09
CA LYS A 127 45.23 -15.95 62.09
C LYS A 127 46.16 -15.24 63.06
N ALA A 128 45.94 -13.95 63.32
CA ALA A 128 46.72 -13.19 64.29
C ALA A 128 46.34 -13.51 65.74
N ALA A 129 45.06 -13.77 66.02
CA ALA A 129 44.56 -14.10 67.36
C ALA A 129 44.76 -15.56 67.79
N GLY A 130 44.98 -16.48 66.84
CA GLY A 130 45.27 -17.90 67.11
C GLY A 130 46.75 -18.24 67.30
N LYS A 131 47.63 -17.24 67.39
CA LYS A 131 49.04 -17.35 67.79
C LYS A 131 49.22 -16.82 69.20
#